data_AF-A0A968J1N5-F1
#
_entry.id   AF-A0A968J1N5-F1
#
_cell.length_a   1.000
_cell.length_b   1.000
_cell.length_c   1.000
_cell.angle_alpha   90.00
_cell.angle_beta   90.00
_cell.angle_gamma   90.00
#
_symmetry.space_group_name_H-M   'P 1'
#
loop_
_entity.id
_entity.type
_entity.pdbx_description
1 polymer ?
#
loop_
_entity_poly.entity_id
_entity_poly.type
_entity_poly.pdbx_seq_one_letter_code
_entity_poly.pdbx_strand_id
1 'polypeptide(L)' 'MAQPKKKTSKAKSRSRHANWLRKANLQAERAMSLGRSILTERAAGFYYPRAEEDTEE' A
#
# COMPACT_ATOMS: atom_id res chain seq x y z
N MET A 1 -19.55 30.64 -4.99
CA MET A 1 -18.95 29.28 -4.97
C MET A 1 -19.81 28.34 -5.80
N ALA A 2 -19.21 27.47 -6.61
CA ALA A 2 -19.98 26.52 -7.42
C ALA A 2 -20.62 25.46 -6.53
N GLN A 3 -21.91 25.18 -6.77
CA GLN A 3 -22.67 24.16 -6.04
C GLN A 3 -23.12 23.05 -6.99
N PRO A 4 -23.15 21.79 -6.54
CA PRO A 4 -23.64 20.70 -7.37
C PRO A 4 -25.13 20.88 -7.64
N LYS A 5 -25.50 21.04 -8.91
CA LYS A 5 -26.91 21.18 -9.31
C LYS A 5 -27.72 19.91 -9.00
N LYS A 6 -27.08 18.73 -9.04
CA LYS A 6 -27.69 17.41 -8.82
C LYS A 6 -26.72 16.48 -8.10
N LYS A 7 -27.27 15.50 -7.37
CA LYS A 7 -26.50 14.42 -6.75
C LYS A 7 -25.84 13.55 -7.82
N THR A 8 -24.59 13.13 -7.58
CA THR A 8 -23.94 12.15 -8.47
C THR A 8 -24.60 10.78 -8.34
N SER A 9 -24.75 10.07 -9.46
CA SER A 9 -25.31 8.71 -9.46
C SER A 9 -24.52 7.78 -8.53
N LYS A 10 -25.20 6.75 -7.99
CA LYS A 10 -24.55 5.74 -7.13
C LYS A 10 -23.35 5.10 -7.83
N ALA A 11 -23.45 4.82 -9.13
CA ALA A 11 -22.38 4.25 -9.94
C ALA A 11 -21.12 5.15 -9.95
N LYS A 12 -21.28 6.45 -10.21
CA LYS A 12 -20.16 7.41 -10.28
C LYS A 12 -19.50 7.65 -8.91
N SER A 13 -20.29 7.57 -7.83
CA SER A 13 -19.73 7.66 -6.47
C SER A 13 -18.92 6.41 -6.11
N ARG A 14 -19.45 5.21 -6.43
CA ARG A 14 -18.78 3.94 -6.15
C ARG A 14 -17.51 3.76 -6.97
N SER A 15 -17.48 4.17 -8.23
CA SER A 15 -16.27 4.08 -9.05
C SER A 15 -15.12 4.94 -8.50
N ARG A 16 -15.42 6.15 -8.01
CA ARG A 16 -14.42 6.99 -7.34
C ARG A 16 -13.91 6.35 -6.04
N HIS A 17 -14.81 5.75 -5.26
CA HIS A 17 -14.42 5.04 -4.03
C HIS A 17 -13.53 3.82 -4.33
N ALA A 18 -13.88 3.02 -5.35
CA ALA A 18 -13.06 1.89 -5.79
C ALA A 18 -11.66 2.33 -6.24
N ASN A 19 -11.55 3.44 -6.99
CA ASN A 19 -10.26 4.00 -7.37
C ASN A 19 -9.43 4.47 -6.17
N TRP A 20 -10.09 4.98 -5.11
CA TRP A 20 -9.41 5.33 -3.87
C TRP A 20 -8.89 4.08 -3.14
N LEU A 21 -9.71 3.04 -3.01
CA LEU A 21 -9.30 1.75 -2.43
C LEU A 21 -8.17 1.06 -3.21
N ARG A 22 -8.18 1.15 -4.54
CA ARG A 22 -7.14 0.56 -5.40
C ARG A 22 -5.74 1.09 -5.06
N LYS A 23 -5.63 2.34 -4.59
CA LYS A 23 -4.34 2.91 -4.15
C LYS A 23 -3.79 2.15 -2.95
N ALA A 24 -4.63 1.76 -2.00
CA ALA A 24 -4.22 1.00 -0.82
C ALA A 24 -3.71 -0.40 -1.23
N ASN A 25 -4.44 -1.08 -2.12
CA ASN A 25 -4.02 -2.40 -2.62
C ASN A 25 -2.65 -2.35 -3.29
N LEU A 26 -2.40 -1.34 -4.14
CA LEU A 26 -1.10 -1.16 -4.80
C LEU A 26 0.04 -0.95 -3.78
N GLN A 27 -0.22 -0.21 -2.69
CA GLN A 27 0.79 -0.03 -1.65
C GLN A 27 1.01 -1.30 -0.82
N ALA A 28 -0.03 -2.10 -0.59
CA ALA A 28 0.10 -3.39 0.08
C ALA A 28 0.97 -4.36 -0.74
N GLU A 29 0.76 -4.45 -2.06
CA GLU A 29 1.60 -5.26 -2.96
C GLU A 29 3.07 -4.84 -2.90
N ARG A 30 3.34 -3.52 -2.96
CA ARG A 30 4.69 -2.97 -2.84
C ARG A 30 5.32 -3.28 -1.49
N ALA A 31 4.60 -3.07 -0.39
CA ALA A 31 5.08 -3.38 0.95
C ALA A 31 5.44 -4.87 1.10
N MET A 32 4.61 -5.77 0.57
CA MET A 32 4.91 -7.21 0.58
C MET A 32 6.17 -7.55 -0.22
N SER A 33 6.35 -6.96 -1.41
CA SER A 33 7.56 -7.17 -2.22
C SER A 33 8.82 -6.66 -1.51
N LEU A 34 8.72 -5.50 -0.86
CA LEU A 34 9.81 -4.88 -0.12
C LEU A 34 10.18 -5.72 1.10
N GLY A 35 9.20 -6.15 1.90
CA GLY A 35 9.44 -7.00 3.08
C GLY A 35 10.17 -8.30 2.73
N ARG A 36 9.77 -8.97 1.64
CA ARG A 36 10.47 -10.17 1.15
C ARG A 36 11.92 -9.88 0.73
N SER A 37 12.17 -8.74 0.10
CA SER A 37 13.52 -8.34 -0.31
C SER A 37 14.42 -8.03 0.89
N ILE A 38 13.86 -7.44 1.95
CA ILE A 38 14.59 -7.12 3.20
C ILE A 38 14.95 -8.41 3.93
N LEU A 39 13.98 -9.32 4.11
CA LEU A 39 14.21 -10.59 4.82
C LEU A 39 15.25 -11.50 4.15
N THR A 40 15.43 -11.36 2.83
CA THR A 40 16.41 -12.17 2.08
C THR A 40 17.73 -11.45 1.82
N GLU A 41 17.93 -10.26 2.40
CA GLU A 41 19.14 -9.44 2.30
C GLU A 41 19.55 -9.04 0.87
N ARG A 42 18.67 -9.24 -0.11
CA ARG A 42 18.89 -8.84 -1.52
C ARG A 42 18.66 -7.34 -1.75
N ALA A 43 18.11 -6.64 -0.76
CA ALA A 43 17.83 -5.21 -0.86
C ALA A 43 19.12 -4.39 -0.78
N ALA A 44 19.62 -3.92 -1.93
CA ALA A 44 20.87 -3.14 -1.99
C ALA A 44 20.77 -1.68 -1.46
N GLY A 45 19.56 -1.14 -1.30
CA GLY A 45 19.33 0.28 -0.97
C GLY A 45 18.59 0.55 0.33
N PHE A 46 18.28 -0.47 1.13
CA PHE A 46 17.54 -0.33 2.37
C PHE A 46 18.17 -1.17 3.47
N TYR A 47 18.66 -0.50 4.52
CA TYR A 47 19.22 -1.15 5.71
C TYR A 47 18.14 -1.27 6.78
N TYR A 48 17.78 -2.50 7.14
CA TYR A 48 16.92 -2.78 8.29
C TYR A 48 17.80 -3.28 9.44
N PRO A 49 17.98 -2.50 10.52
CA PRO A 49 18.78 -2.96 11.65
C PRO A 49 18.06 -4.14 12.31
N ARG A 50 18.68 -5.31 12.26
CA ARG A 50 18.24 -6.46 13.07
C ARG A 50 18.68 -6.18 14.50
N ALA A 51 17.75 -6.17 15.45
CA ALA A 51 18.14 -6.29 16.85
C ALA A 51 18.87 -7.63 17.00
N GLU A 52 20.03 -7.64 17.64
CA GLU A 52 20.72 -8.90 17.93
C GLU A 52 19.80 -9.78 18.82
N GLU A 53 19.83 -11.10 18.55
CA GLU A 53 19.08 -12.21 19.20
C GLU A 53 17.64 -12.44 18.65
N ASP A 54 17.22 -13.62 18.16
CA ASP A 54 17.66 -15.00 18.36
C ASP A 54 17.93 -15.74 17.03
N THR A 55 19.12 -16.32 16.93
CA THR A 55 19.35 -17.59 16.23
C THR A 55 19.18 -18.71 17.25
N GLU A 56 17.95 -19.16 17.47
CA GLU A 56 17.69 -20.47 18.07
C GLU A 56 16.67 -21.22 17.19
N GLU A 57 17.20 -22.27 16.55
CA GLU A 57 16.58 -23.34 15.72
C GLU A 57 15.92 -22.98 14.37
#